data_AF-A0A847ELY8-F1
#
_entry.id   AF-A0A847ELY8-F1
#
_cell.length_a   1.000
_cell.length_b   1.000
_cell.length_c   1.000
_cell.angle_alpha   90.00
_cell.angle_beta   90.00
_cell.angle_gamma   90.00
#
_symmetry.space_group_name_H-M   'P 1'
#
loop_
_entity.id
_entity.type
_entity.pdbx_description
1 polymer ?
#
loop_
_entity_poly.entity_id
_entity_poly.type
_entity_poly.pdbx_seq_one_letter_code
_entity_poly.pdbx_strand_id
1 'polypeptide(L)' 'STETGEYRTSDDVLLRSPDGSSQISAADLALAVLDEIEQPRHHRRRFHAAH' A
#
# COMPACT_ATOMS: atom_id res chain seq x y z
N SER A 1 12.75 1.31 11.67
CA SER A 1 11.74 1.13 10.61
C SER A 1 12.45 1.34 9.30
N THR A 2 12.60 0.28 8.52
CA THR A 2 13.37 0.27 7.27
C THR A 2 12.38 0.40 6.12
N GLU A 3 12.66 1.30 5.19
CA GLU A 3 11.95 1.42 3.92
C GLU A 3 12.45 0.30 2.99
N THR A 4 11.55 -0.54 2.48
CA THR A 4 11.91 -1.52 1.45
C THR A 4 11.59 -0.99 0.07
N GLY A 5 10.66 -0.04 -0.04
CA GLY A 5 10.11 0.44 -1.31
C GLY A 5 9.22 -0.61 -1.99
N GLU A 6 8.91 -1.72 -1.31
CA GLU A 6 8.15 -2.83 -1.85
C GLU A 6 6.79 -2.90 -1.18
N TYR A 7 5.74 -2.62 -1.94
CA TYR A 7 4.36 -2.78 -1.51
C TYR A 7 3.46 -3.05 -2.73
N ARG A 8 2.25 -3.53 -2.46
CA ARG A 8 1.20 -3.76 -3.45
C ARG A 8 -0.02 -2.94 -3.09
N THR A 9 -0.75 -2.47 -4.10
CA THR A 9 -2.03 -1.78 -3.90
C THR A 9 -3.21 -2.60 -4.39
N SER A 10 -4.36 -2.42 -3.74
CA SER A 10 -5.63 -3.00 -4.18
C SER A 10 -6.78 -2.04 -3.92
N ASP A 11 -7.75 -2.09 -4.79
CA ASP A 11 -8.95 -1.26 -4.77
C ASP A 11 -9.91 -1.60 -3.61
N ASP A 12 -10.17 -2.89 -3.39
CA ASP A 12 -11.11 -3.38 -2.37
C ASP A 12 -10.79 -4.82 -1.91
N VAL A 13 -9.73 -5.43 -2.46
CA VAL A 13 -9.33 -6.79 -2.08
C VAL A 13 -8.32 -6.67 -0.94
N LEU A 14 -8.63 -7.31 0.19
CA LEU A 14 -7.68 -7.44 1.27
C LEU A 14 -6.43 -8.16 0.77
N LEU A 15 -5.31 -7.45 0.68
CA LEU A 15 -4.02 -8.04 0.35
C LEU A 15 -3.51 -8.79 1.58
N ARG A 16 -3.41 -10.12 1.45
CA ARG A 16 -2.76 -10.97 2.45
C ARG A 16 -1.48 -11.53 1.88
N SER A 17 -0.43 -11.50 2.68
CA SER A 17 0.77 -12.28 2.45
C SER A 17 0.47 -13.77 2.65
N PRO A 18 1.33 -14.71 2.20
CA PRO A 18 1.07 -16.15 2.27
C PRO A 18 0.83 -16.70 3.69
N ASP A 19 1.33 -16.00 4.71
CA ASP A 19 1.12 -16.28 6.13
C ASP A 19 -0.23 -15.77 6.66
N GLY A 20 -1.04 -15.14 5.80
CA GLY A 20 -2.34 -14.59 6.13
C GLY A 20 -2.31 -13.19 6.75
N SER A 21 -1.12 -12.60 6.94
CA SER A 21 -0.94 -11.26 7.49
C SER A 21 -1.21 -10.18 6.43
N SER A 22 -1.65 -9.01 6.88
CA SER A 22 -1.80 -7.81 6.04
C SER A 22 -1.13 -6.69 6.80
N GLN A 23 0.15 -6.46 6.50
CA GLN A 23 1.00 -5.52 7.21
C GLN A 23 1.70 -4.62 6.21
N ILE A 24 2.04 -3.41 6.66
CA ILE A 24 2.87 -2.47 5.95
C ILE A 24 3.69 -1.67 6.96
N SER A 25 4.94 -1.38 6.62
CA SER A 25 5.76 -0.49 7.44
C SER A 25 5.23 0.96 7.34
N ALA A 26 5.53 1.79 8.35
CA ALA A 26 5.14 3.20 8.30
C ALA A 26 5.84 3.96 7.16
N ALA A 27 7.06 3.57 6.78
CA ALA A 27 7.81 4.20 5.70
C ALA A 27 7.20 3.83 4.33
N ASP A 28 6.92 2.55 4.10
CA ASP A 28 6.33 2.10 2.83
C ASP A 28 4.89 2.59 2.67
N LEU A 29 4.15 2.77 3.77
CA LEU A 29 2.84 3.44 3.72
C LEU A 29 2.96 4.91 3.28
N ALA A 30 3.99 5.63 3.75
CA ALA A 30 4.21 7.01 3.33
C ALA A 30 4.56 7.10 1.83
N LEU A 31 5.36 6.15 1.31
CA LEU A 31 5.63 6.03 -0.12
C LEU A 31 4.34 5.75 -0.92
N ALA A 32 3.50 4.81 -0.48
CA ALA A 32 2.23 4.51 -1.15
C ALA A 32 1.29 5.73 -1.25
N VAL A 33 1.31 6.60 -0.23
CA VAL A 33 0.55 7.86 -0.26
C VAL A 33 1.17 8.86 -1.23
N LEU A 34 2.51 8.98 -1.24
CA LEU A 34 3.20 9.90 -2.14
C LEU A 34 2.99 9.52 -3.61
N ASP A 35 3.12 8.23 -3.94
CA ASP A 35 2.93 7.72 -5.30
C ASP A 35 1.50 7.98 -5.81
N GLU A 36 0.48 7.88 -4.95
CA GLU A 36 -0.91 8.19 -5.31
C GLU A 36 -1.15 9.70 -5.50
N ILE A 37 -0.38 10.58 -4.84
CA ILE A 37 -0.43 12.03 -5.08
C ILE A 37 0.22 12.36 -6.44
N GLU A 38 1.36 11.75 -6.76
CA GLU A 38 2.11 12.00 -7.98
C GLU A 38 1.43 11.40 -9.22
N GLN A 39 0.88 10.19 -9.08
CA GLN A 39 0.23 9.43 -10.14
C GLN A 39 -1.10 8.89 -9.62
N PRO A 40 -2.17 9.72 -9.59
CA PRO A 40 -3.43 9.32 -9.00
C PRO A 40 -4.09 8.18 -9.80
N ARG A 41 -4.27 7.03 -9.15
CA ARG A 41 -4.91 5.83 -9.70
C ARG A 41 -6.27 5.55 -9.03
N HIS A 42 -6.50 6.12 -7.86
CA HIS A 42 -7.62 5.86 -6.97
C HIS A 42 -8.45 7.13 -6.70
N HIS A 43 -9.09 7.66 -7.74
CA HIS A 43 -9.89 8.89 -7.61
C HIS A 43 -11.15 8.73 -6.75
N ARG A 44 -11.26 9.55 -5.70
CA ARG A 44 -12.44 9.67 -4.81
C ARG A 44 -12.87 8.32 -4.21
N ARG A 45 -11.91 7.42 -4.03
CA ARG A 45 -12.10 6.09 -3.47
C ARG A 45 -10.99 5.77 -2.48
N ARG A 46 -11.22 4.76 -1.67
CA ARG A 46 -10.21 4.20 -0.76
C ARG A 46 -9.37 3.19 -1.55
N PHE A 47 -8.16 2.91 -1.07
CA PHE A 47 -7.32 1.83 -1.55
C PHE A 47 -6.56 1.21 -0.37
N HIS A 48 -6.08 -0.01 -0.57
CA HIS A 48 -5.28 -0.76 0.38
C HIS A 48 -3.82 -0.80 -0.07
N ALA A 49 -2.89 -0.78 0.88
CA ALA A 49 -1.46 -1.02 0.64
C ALA A 49 -0.93 -2.04 1.66
N ALA A 50 -0.18 -3.03 1.19
CA ALA A 50 0.44 -4.08 2.02
C ALA A 50 1.65 -4.71 1.30
N HIS A 51 2.50 -5.45 2.04
CA HIS A 51 3.55 -6.29 1.44
C HIS A 51 2.97 -7.58 0.81
#